data_AF-A0A7C4UYE9-F1
#
_entry.id   AF-A0A7C4UYE9-F1
#
_cell.length_a   1.000
_cell.length_b   1.000
_cell.length_c   1.000
_cell.angle_alpha   90.00
_cell.angle_beta   90.00
_cell.angle_gamma   90.00
#
_symmetry.space_group_name_H-M   'P 1'
#
loop_
_entity.id
_entity.type
_entity.pdbx_description
1 polymer ?
#
loop_
_entity_poly.entity_id
_entity_poly.type
_entity_poly.pdbx_seq_one_letter_code
_entity_poly.pdbx_strand_id
1 'polypeptide(L)'
;MKNIKKILQSLERDYPLIPHTHAGRLFSVVRRMKAEKELEIPIRHRCGVAISVAKKKAANELSEEEWDEFYHSLCDELKRDYSWLYDQLFPKEGKAR
;
A
#
# COMPACT_ATOMS: atom_id res chain seq x y z
N MET A 1 -24.80 -17.55 27.02
CA MET A 1 -23.94 -17.08 25.90
C MET A 1 -24.09 -15.59 25.78
N LYS A 2 -22.99 -14.80 25.84
CA LYS A 2 -23.08 -13.35 25.61
C LYS A 2 -23.64 -13.12 24.20
N ASN A 3 -24.58 -12.19 24.08
CA ASN A 3 -25.22 -11.89 22.80
C ASN A 3 -24.19 -11.27 21.85
N ILE A 4 -23.61 -12.09 20.97
CA ILE A 4 -22.55 -11.73 20.02
C ILE A 4 -22.92 -10.47 19.23
N LYS A 5 -24.21 -10.31 18.85
CA LYS A 5 -24.66 -9.10 18.15
C LYS A 5 -24.48 -7.83 18.98
N LYS A 6 -24.78 -7.87 20.28
CA LYS A 6 -24.58 -6.70 21.16
C LYS A 6 -23.10 -6.36 21.31
N ILE A 7 -22.22 -7.37 21.39
CA ILE A 7 -20.77 -7.16 21.47
C ILE A 7 -20.23 -6.56 20.17
N LEU A 8 -20.66 -7.08 19.01
CA LEU A 8 -20.28 -6.53 17.71
C LEU A 8 -20.74 -5.08 17.55
N GLN A 9 -21.98 -4.75 17.96
CA GLN A 9 -22.49 -3.38 17.94
C GLN A 9 -21.72 -2.45 18.87
N SER A 10 -21.34 -2.90 20.07
CA SER A 10 -20.48 -2.09 20.95
C SER A 10 -19.09 -1.90 20.37
N LEU A 11 -18.51 -2.94 19.76
CA LEU A 11 -17.20 -2.84 19.11
C LEU A 11 -17.22 -1.86 17.93
N GLU A 12 -18.23 -1.94 17.07
CA GLU A 12 -18.36 -1.04 15.91
C GLU A 12 -18.57 0.43 16.32
N ARG A 13 -19.30 0.66 17.42
CA ARG A 13 -19.52 2.00 17.98
C ARG A 13 -18.29 2.55 18.71
N ASP A 14 -17.67 1.74 19.56
CA ASP A 14 -16.60 2.17 20.47
C ASP A 14 -15.23 2.14 19.79
N TYR A 15 -15.06 1.27 18.79
CA TYR A 15 -13.86 1.06 17.99
C TYR A 15 -14.26 0.86 16.53
N PRO A 16 -14.74 1.91 15.83
CA PRO A 16 -15.05 1.77 14.42
C PRO A 16 -13.80 1.23 13.73
N LEU A 17 -13.93 0.06 13.10
CA LEU A 17 -12.92 -0.38 12.15
C LEU A 17 -12.93 0.72 11.10
N ILE A 18 -11.97 1.63 11.19
CA ILE A 18 -11.67 2.52 10.08
C ILE A 18 -10.97 1.58 9.12
N PRO A 19 -11.64 1.01 8.10
CA PRO A 19 -10.91 0.30 7.07
C PRO A 19 -9.84 1.30 6.63
N HIS A 20 -8.57 0.86 6.56
CA HIS A 20 -7.59 1.67 5.85
C HIS A 20 -8.27 2.07 4.56
N THR A 21 -8.53 3.37 4.40
CA THR A 21 -9.14 3.86 3.18
C THR A 21 -8.24 3.37 2.06
N HIS A 22 -8.81 3.08 0.91
CA HIS A 22 -8.02 2.60 -0.20
C HIS A 22 -6.78 3.49 -0.44
N ALA A 23 -6.95 4.81 -0.25
CA ALA A 23 -5.89 5.82 -0.16
C ALA A 23 -4.77 5.46 0.82
N GLY A 24 -5.07 5.22 2.10
CA GLY A 24 -4.07 4.93 3.13
C GLY A 24 -3.33 3.61 2.90
N ARG A 25 -4.04 2.58 2.41
CA ARG A 25 -3.42 1.30 2.04
C ARG A 25 -2.49 1.48 0.85
N LEU A 26 -2.95 2.12 -0.22
CA LEU A 26 -2.18 2.35 -1.43
C LEU A 26 -0.93 3.19 -1.15
N PHE A 27 -1.08 4.31 -0.43
CA PHE A 27 0.04 5.16 -0.01
C PHE A 27 1.08 4.38 0.80
N SER A 28 0.65 3.56 1.75
CA SER A 28 1.55 2.76 2.59
C SER A 28 2.32 1.71 1.78
N VAL A 29 1.65 1.09 0.80
CA VAL A 29 2.26 0.12 -0.12
C VAL A 29 3.30 0.80 -1.00
N VAL A 30 2.93 1.88 -1.70
CA VAL A 30 3.83 2.61 -2.60
C VAL A 30 5.04 3.14 -1.85
N ARG A 31 4.84 3.73 -0.65
CA ARG A 31 5.93 4.22 0.20
C ARG A 31 6.91 3.12 0.58
N ARG A 32 6.41 1.93 0.95
CA ARG A 32 7.26 0.79 1.32
C ARG A 32 8.04 0.28 0.12
N MET A 33 7.35 0.02 -0.99
CA MET A 33 7.99 -0.46 -2.22
C MET A 33 9.06 0.52 -2.72
N LYS A 34 8.79 1.83 -2.66
CA LYS A 34 9.78 2.88 -2.95
C LYS A 34 11.04 2.71 -2.09
N ALA A 35 10.88 2.62 -0.77
CA ALA A 35 12.01 2.47 0.15
C ALA A 35 12.80 1.17 -0.07
N GLU A 36 12.10 0.06 -0.34
CA GLU A 36 12.75 -1.21 -0.66
C GLU A 36 13.59 -1.14 -1.95
N LYS A 37 13.09 -0.42 -2.97
CA LYS A 37 13.82 -0.15 -4.21
C LYS A 37 15.04 0.76 -3.96
N GLU A 38 14.86 1.85 -3.22
CA GLU A 38 15.95 2.80 -2.88
C GLU A 38 17.06 2.17 -2.05
N LEU A 39 16.73 1.18 -1.22
CA LEU A 39 17.68 0.40 -0.42
C LEU A 39 18.23 -0.83 -1.16
N GLU A 40 17.90 -1.00 -2.44
CA GLU A 40 18.34 -2.12 -3.29
C GLU A 40 18.08 -3.49 -2.66
N ILE A 41 16.98 -3.62 -1.90
CA ILE A 41 16.63 -4.88 -1.25
C ILE A 41 16.27 -5.89 -2.35
N PRO A 42 16.89 -7.09 -2.38
CA PRO A 42 16.53 -8.13 -3.34
C PRO A 42 15.03 -8.46 -3.25
N ILE A 43 14.34 -8.63 -4.37
CA ILE A 43 12.87 -8.83 -4.43
C ILE A 43 12.40 -9.91 -3.46
N ARG A 44 13.11 -11.05 -3.39
CA ARG A 44 12.80 -12.17 -2.49
C ARG A 44 12.79 -11.81 -0.99
N HIS A 45 13.42 -10.71 -0.60
CA HIS A 45 13.49 -10.20 0.77
C HIS A 45 12.56 -8.98 1.00
N ARG A 46 11.86 -8.50 -0.04
CA ARG A 46 10.87 -7.40 0.08
C ARG A 46 9.58 -7.90 0.71
N CYS A 47 8.72 -6.97 1.09
CA CYS A 47 7.42 -7.26 1.68
C CYS A 47 6.42 -7.78 0.64
N GLY A 48 5.89 -8.98 0.84
CA GLY A 48 4.90 -9.63 -0.05
C GLY A 48 3.44 -9.21 0.15
N VAL A 49 3.16 -8.19 0.96
CA VAL A 49 1.76 -7.82 1.32
C VAL A 49 0.95 -7.28 0.16
N ALA A 50 1.60 -6.73 -0.87
CA ALA A 50 0.95 -6.29 -2.09
C ALA A 50 0.90 -7.46 -3.08
N ILE A 51 -0.29 -7.74 -3.63
CA ILE A 51 -0.52 -8.88 -4.53
C ILE A 51 -0.90 -8.34 -5.89
N SER A 52 -0.15 -8.76 -6.93
CA SER A 52 -0.52 -8.49 -8.32
C SER A 52 -1.61 -9.45 -8.75
N VAL A 53 -2.82 -8.94 -8.97
CA VAL A 53 -3.96 -9.76 -9.42
C VAL A 53 -3.72 -10.31 -10.82
N ALA A 54 -3.11 -9.52 -11.72
CA ALA A 54 -2.80 -9.93 -13.09
C ALA A 54 -1.84 -11.12 -13.14
N LYS A 55 -0.83 -11.13 -12.25
CA LYS A 55 0.18 -12.20 -12.20
C LYS A 55 -0.14 -13.30 -11.19
N LYS A 56 -1.11 -13.07 -10.30
CA LYS A 56 -1.48 -13.93 -9.16
C LYS A 56 -0.29 -14.24 -8.24
N LYS A 57 0.59 -13.25 -8.05
CA LYS A 57 1.83 -13.36 -7.27
C LYS A 57 1.89 -12.25 -6.23
N ALA A 58 2.49 -12.53 -5.09
CA ALA A 58 2.89 -11.49 -4.15
C ALA A 58 4.05 -10.67 -4.72
N ALA A 59 4.21 -9.43 -4.26
CA ALA A 59 5.26 -8.54 -4.76
C ALA A 59 6.66 -9.17 -4.65
N ASN A 60 6.96 -9.88 -3.56
CA ASN A 60 8.26 -10.54 -3.36
C ASN A 60 8.47 -11.82 -4.20
N GLU A 61 7.50 -12.21 -5.03
CA GLU A 61 7.56 -13.37 -5.92
C GLU A 61 7.62 -12.98 -7.41
N LEU A 62 7.54 -11.68 -7.71
CA LEU A 62 7.65 -11.14 -9.06
C LEU A 62 9.11 -11.18 -9.56
N SER A 63 9.32 -11.17 -10.87
CA SER A 63 10.64 -10.79 -11.41
C SER A 63 10.89 -9.29 -11.20
N GLU A 64 12.12 -8.80 -11.42
CA GLU A 64 12.41 -7.37 -11.31
C GLU A 64 11.55 -6.54 -12.29
N GLU A 65 11.40 -7.00 -13.54
CA GLU A 65 10.58 -6.33 -14.55
C GLU A 65 9.10 -6.33 -14.16
N GLU A 66 8.57 -7.49 -13.73
CA GLU A 66 7.18 -7.62 -13.29
C GLU A 66 6.90 -6.75 -12.05
N TRP A 67 7.88 -6.66 -11.14
CA TRP A 67 7.79 -5.83 -9.95
C TRP A 67 7.79 -4.35 -10.30
N ASP A 68 8.67 -3.92 -11.20
CA ASP A 68 8.76 -2.53 -11.63
C ASP A 68 7.49 -2.09 -12.35
N GLU A 69 6.94 -2.90 -13.25
CA GLU A 69 5.65 -2.63 -13.88
C GLU A 69 4.52 -2.51 -12.84
N PHE A 70 4.48 -3.44 -11.89
CA PHE A 70 3.46 -3.43 -10.83
C PHE A 70 3.59 -2.19 -9.95
N TYR A 71 4.81 -1.86 -9.52
CA TYR A 71 5.10 -0.67 -8.73
C TYR A 71 4.69 0.62 -9.44
N HIS A 72 4.98 0.75 -10.74
CA HIS A 72 4.56 1.92 -11.54
C HIS A 72 3.03 2.02 -11.62
N SER A 73 2.33 0.90 -11.81
CA SER A 73 0.86 0.91 -11.84
C SER A 73 0.24 1.44 -10.54
N LEU A 74 0.83 1.08 -9.39
CA LEU A 74 0.39 1.56 -8.08
C LEU A 74 0.72 3.05 -7.87
N CYS A 75 1.86 3.50 -8.39
CA CYS A 75 2.23 4.91 -8.40
C CYS A 75 1.26 5.75 -9.25
N ASP A 76 0.89 5.25 -10.44
CA ASP A 76 -0.05 5.92 -11.34
C ASP A 76 -1.45 5.99 -10.73
N GLU A 77 -1.92 4.91 -10.09
CA GLU A 77 -3.17 4.91 -9.32
C GLU A 77 -3.12 5.95 -8.19
N LEU A 78 -2.04 5.97 -7.40
CA LEU A 78 -1.89 6.92 -6.30
C LEU A 78 -1.87 8.37 -6.82
N LYS A 79 -1.19 8.62 -7.94
CA LYS A 79 -1.12 9.94 -8.56
C LYS A 79 -2.46 10.41 -9.10
N ARG A 80 -3.20 9.51 -9.74
CA ARG A 80 -4.50 9.79 -10.36
C ARG A 80 -5.58 10.04 -9.32
N ASP A 81 -5.69 9.16 -8.33
CA ASP A 81 -6.83 9.14 -7.41
C ASP A 81 -6.54 9.91 -6.11
N TYR A 82 -5.26 10.07 -5.75
CA TYR A 82 -4.81 10.69 -4.49
C TYR A 82 -3.54 11.54 -4.67
N SER A 83 -3.55 12.48 -5.63
CA SER A 83 -2.37 13.28 -6.00
C SER A 83 -1.63 13.94 -4.83
N TRP A 84 -2.35 14.43 -3.81
CA TRP A 84 -1.73 15.04 -2.61
C TRP A 84 -0.94 14.03 -1.74
N LEU A 85 -1.28 12.74 -1.80
CA LEU A 85 -0.50 11.67 -1.16
C LEU A 85 0.69 11.27 -2.04
N TYR A 86 0.52 11.26 -3.37
CA TYR A 86 1.62 11.03 -4.30
C TYR A 86 2.72 12.10 -4.12
N ASP A 87 2.34 13.38 -4.09
CA ASP A 87 3.29 14.51 -3.94
C ASP A 87 4.08 14.45 -2.63
N GLN A 88 3.55 13.79 -1.59
CA GLN A 88 4.28 13.56 -0.34
C GLN A 88 5.39 12.51 -0.46
N LEU A 89 5.27 11.56 -1.39
CA LEU A 89 6.28 10.51 -1.64
C LEU A 89 7.29 10.93 -2.71
N PHE A 90 6.85 11.75 -3.66
CA PHE A 90 7.64 12.22 -4.79
C PHE A 90 7.67 13.75 -4.82
N PRO A 91 8.25 14.40 -3.80
CA PRO A 91 8.35 15.85 -3.77
C PRO A 91 9.17 16.34 -4.95
N LYS A 92 8.71 17.39 -5.63
CA LYS A 92 9.51 18.09 -6.63
C LYS A 92 10.74 18.68 -5.92
N GLU A 93 11.92 18.52 -6.53
CA GLU A 93 13.19 19.04 -5.99
C GLU A 93 13.02 20.50 -5.53
N GLY A 94 13.42 20.80 -4.29
CA GLY A 94 13.26 22.12 -3.66
C GLY A 94 12.18 22.25 -2.59
N LYS A 95 11.36 21.21 -2.36
CA LYS A 95 10.50 21.11 -1.16
C LYS A 95 10.90 19.91 -0.32
N ALA A 96 11.98 20.07 0.46
CA ALA A 96 12.23 19.18 1.59
C ALA A 96 11.12 19.34 2.63
N ARG A 97 10.73 18.24 3.26
CA ARG A 97 9.93 18.26 4.49
C ARG A 97 10.75 18.79 5.65
#